data_AF-A0A961VMK7-F1
#
_entry.id   AF-A0A961VMK7-F1
#
_cell.length_a   1.000
_cell.length_b   1.000
_cell.length_c   1.000
_cell.angle_alpha   90.00
_cell.angle_beta   90.00
_cell.angle_gamma   90.00
#
_symmetry.space_group_name_H-M   'P 1'
#
loop_
_entity.id
_entity.type
_entity.pdbx_description
1 polymer ?
#
loop_
_entity_poly.entity_id
_entity_poly.type
_entity_poly.pdbx_seq_one_letter_code
_entity_poly.pdbx_strand_id
1 'polypeptide(L)'
;MIRSTGRAVRRFRWPIGIAVAAVAIAIAAMVAISYVFRPTPPPGIIKALHLPKKNNCGEELVQVKRKPHFDFWVFPLDGTWHHTRPCLDNLLAAAKTQPADAPIHDFIYNQVLFILSQKPVRFYEHDDPKQKLLVKVVDEKSGALDFSTFDRIVYVNKRDVAHNSMSHVDLMIFLFAAAENYLIGDHPDPERGRLYEALGNAVISVVTDTIPEKGLRTQTQCEIRPEFKCSWFHAVTNRYRPTSNTGGTLNKDLQVIRDLNRGTVVLDRLQEKVPTDARAELIERLRTAAGEGMNQLVYSAGLKGGAPVPNLFEYIPVTPEGKPIANSWLFYAINVEKKRGYFLQREYWKNCSYHIKDMLHLYAILKEAGSLADTSGFTLPSDYLGGKSLLDYIVDTYTAKLDSPEGLFKESPTQPNGNYLGCLEGYKQPAPKSVVEYLRNF
;
A
#
# COMPACT_ATOMS: atom_id res chain seq x y z
N MET A 1 -22.40 -5.85 -87.45
CA MET A 1 -21.76 -4.54 -87.19
C MET A 1 -22.07 -4.11 -85.76
N ILE A 2 -21.09 -4.14 -84.86
CA ILE A 2 -21.26 -3.59 -83.50
C ILE A 2 -20.05 -2.70 -83.22
N ARG A 3 -20.34 -1.46 -82.80
CA ARG A 3 -19.39 -0.40 -82.48
C ARG A 3 -19.57 0.02 -81.02
N SER A 4 -18.48 0.55 -80.46
CA SER A 4 -18.35 1.27 -79.19
C SER A 4 -18.26 0.36 -77.96
N THR A 5 -17.43 0.60 -76.95
CA THR A 5 -16.84 1.85 -76.43
C THR A 5 -15.53 1.53 -75.71
N GLY A 6 -14.51 2.37 -75.88
CA GLY A 6 -13.30 2.34 -75.05
C GLY A 6 -12.73 3.74 -74.87
N ARG A 7 -12.90 4.30 -73.66
CA ARG A 7 -11.97 5.18 -72.90
C ARG A 7 -12.75 6.16 -72.01
N ALA A 8 -12.80 5.86 -70.72
CA ALA A 8 -13.11 6.83 -69.68
C ALA A 8 -12.44 6.41 -68.35
N VAL A 9 -11.14 6.65 -68.19
CA VAL A 9 -10.52 6.73 -66.85
C VAL A 9 -9.37 7.73 -66.91
N ARG A 10 -9.63 8.99 -66.57
CA ARG A 10 -8.62 9.96 -66.09
C ARG A 10 -9.32 11.24 -65.62
N ARG A 11 -9.77 11.23 -64.36
CA ARG A 11 -9.98 12.40 -63.46
C ARG A 11 -10.51 11.85 -62.14
N PHE A 12 -10.18 12.50 -61.01
CA PHE A 12 -10.44 12.10 -59.61
C PHE A 12 -9.36 11.27 -58.87
N ARG A 13 -8.12 11.76 -58.84
CA ARG A 13 -7.13 11.36 -57.79
C ARG A 13 -6.53 12.52 -56.99
N TRP A 14 -6.92 13.76 -57.28
CA TRP A 14 -6.34 14.95 -56.65
C TRP A 14 -6.96 15.38 -55.31
N PRO A 15 -8.28 15.29 -55.05
CA PRO A 15 -8.84 15.80 -53.79
C PRO A 15 -8.57 14.89 -52.58
N ILE A 16 -8.34 13.59 -52.80
CA ILE A 16 -8.09 12.62 -51.70
C ILE A 16 -6.65 12.73 -51.18
N GLY A 17 -5.67 12.96 -52.07
CA GLY A 17 -4.26 13.11 -51.67
C GLY A 17 -4.01 14.35 -50.80
N ILE A 18 -4.71 15.46 -51.09
CA ILE A 18 -4.60 16.70 -50.33
C ILE A 18 -5.24 16.56 -48.95
N ALA A 19 -6.38 15.88 -48.84
CA ALA A 19 -7.04 15.64 -47.55
C ALA A 19 -6.20 14.74 -46.63
N VAL A 20 -5.56 13.70 -47.16
CA VAL A 20 -4.67 12.80 -46.38
C VAL A 20 -3.40 13.54 -45.94
N ALA A 21 -2.82 14.37 -46.80
CA ALA A 21 -1.65 15.18 -46.44
C ALA A 21 -1.98 16.22 -45.36
N ALA A 22 -3.14 16.88 -45.44
CA ALA A 22 -3.58 17.85 -44.43
C ALA A 22 -3.82 17.21 -43.06
N VAL A 23 -4.40 16.00 -43.02
CA VAL A 23 -4.59 15.23 -41.78
C VAL A 23 -3.24 14.76 -41.21
N ALA A 24 -2.33 14.28 -42.04
CA ALA A 24 -0.99 13.88 -41.60
C ALA A 24 -0.18 15.07 -41.05
N ILE A 25 -0.27 16.24 -41.67
CA ILE A 25 0.36 17.48 -41.20
C ILE A 25 -0.29 17.96 -39.90
N ALA A 26 -1.61 17.88 -39.76
CA ALA A 26 -2.30 18.25 -38.53
C ALA A 26 -1.96 17.32 -37.35
N ILE A 27 -1.84 16.01 -37.61
CA ILE A 27 -1.40 15.04 -36.61
C ILE A 27 0.07 15.26 -36.25
N ALA A 28 0.95 15.45 -37.24
CA ALA A 28 2.36 15.75 -37.01
C ALA A 28 2.55 17.08 -36.26
N ALA A 29 1.74 18.10 -36.58
CA ALA A 29 1.74 19.37 -35.86
C ALA A 29 1.21 19.22 -34.43
N MET A 30 0.15 18.45 -34.19
CA MET A 30 -0.32 18.17 -32.83
C MET A 30 0.70 17.38 -32.00
N VAL A 31 1.38 16.40 -32.60
CA VAL A 31 2.46 15.64 -31.94
C VAL A 31 3.66 16.55 -31.69
N ALA A 32 4.06 17.37 -32.66
CA ALA A 32 5.16 18.33 -32.50
C ALA A 32 4.82 19.40 -31.45
N ILE A 33 3.59 19.93 -31.43
CA ILE A 33 3.11 20.85 -30.38
C ILE A 33 3.15 20.15 -29.01
N SER A 34 2.78 18.87 -28.93
CA SER A 34 2.84 18.11 -27.68
C SER A 34 4.28 17.84 -27.19
N TYR A 35 5.26 17.79 -28.09
CA TYR A 35 6.68 17.62 -27.76
C TYR A 35 7.41 18.96 -27.51
N VAL A 36 7.05 20.03 -28.23
CA VAL A 36 7.64 21.38 -28.11
C VAL A 36 7.05 22.18 -26.94
N PHE A 37 5.81 21.92 -26.54
CA PHE A 37 5.17 22.56 -25.40
C PHE A 37 5.21 21.71 -24.12
N ARG A 38 6.17 20.79 -23.98
CA ARG A 38 6.59 20.40 -22.64
C ARG A 38 7.32 21.62 -22.07
N PRO A 39 6.76 22.31 -21.06
CA PRO A 39 7.46 23.42 -20.45
C PRO A 39 8.80 22.90 -19.91
N THR A 40 9.82 23.75 -19.92
CA THR A 40 11.10 23.40 -19.29
C THR A 40 10.98 23.71 -17.79
N PRO A 41 11.35 22.77 -16.89
CA PRO A 41 11.41 23.08 -15.47
C PRO A 41 12.34 24.27 -15.21
N PRO A 42 12.06 25.12 -14.20
CA PRO A 42 12.95 26.22 -13.83
C PRO A 42 14.38 25.70 -13.68
N PRO A 43 15.38 26.36 -14.31
CA PRO A 43 16.76 25.91 -14.23
C PRO A 43 17.20 25.72 -12.78
N GLY A 44 17.74 24.55 -12.47
CA GLY A 44 18.29 24.26 -11.14
C GLY A 44 17.27 23.86 -10.07
N ILE A 45 15.97 23.73 -10.37
CA ILE A 45 14.96 23.33 -9.36
C ILE A 45 15.32 22.00 -8.68
N ILE A 46 15.70 20.96 -9.43
CA ILE A 46 16.10 19.65 -8.87
C ILE A 46 17.34 19.78 -7.99
N LYS A 47 18.31 20.60 -8.41
CA LYS A 47 19.53 20.86 -7.63
C LYS A 47 19.20 21.59 -6.32
N ALA A 48 18.25 22.52 -6.34
CA ALA A 48 17.78 23.27 -5.18
C ALA A 48 17.01 22.41 -4.17
N LEU A 49 16.49 21.24 -4.57
CA LEU A 49 15.89 20.29 -3.63
C LEU A 49 16.93 19.57 -2.76
N HIS A 50 18.22 19.59 -3.13
CA HIS A 50 19.29 18.89 -2.40
C HIS A 50 18.99 17.41 -2.12
N LEU A 51 18.40 16.71 -3.10
CA LEU A 51 18.07 15.29 -2.97
C LEU A 51 19.31 14.42 -2.72
N PRO A 52 19.16 13.28 -2.01
CA PRO A 52 20.24 12.31 -1.88
C PRO A 52 20.76 11.85 -3.24
N LYS A 53 22.09 11.61 -3.35
CA LYS A 53 22.74 11.16 -4.60
C LYS A 53 22.09 9.92 -5.20
N LYS A 54 21.62 9.00 -4.36
CA LYS A 54 20.76 7.88 -4.75
C LYS A 54 19.36 8.18 -4.24
N ASN A 55 18.44 8.51 -5.16
CA ASN A 55 17.04 8.78 -4.83
C ASN A 55 16.11 8.06 -5.82
N ASN A 56 14.84 7.93 -5.44
CA ASN A 56 13.81 7.21 -6.18
C ASN A 56 12.83 8.13 -6.91
N CYS A 57 13.14 9.43 -7.05
CA CYS A 57 12.23 10.40 -7.66
C CYS A 57 12.37 10.48 -9.19
N GLY A 58 13.47 9.95 -9.74
CA GLY A 58 13.81 10.13 -11.14
C GLY A 58 14.44 11.50 -11.42
N GLU A 59 14.70 11.79 -12.70
CA GLU A 59 15.38 13.02 -13.14
C GLU A 59 14.44 13.99 -13.87
N GLU A 60 13.23 13.56 -14.19
CA GLU A 60 12.26 14.34 -14.95
C GLU A 60 11.20 14.98 -14.04
N LEU A 61 10.86 16.24 -14.34
CA LEU A 61 9.75 16.94 -13.72
C LEU A 61 8.66 17.19 -14.75
N VAL A 62 7.42 17.20 -14.27
CA VAL A 62 6.25 17.57 -15.06
C VAL A 62 5.58 18.79 -14.45
N GLN A 63 5.14 19.72 -15.31
CA GLN A 63 4.32 20.84 -14.87
C GLN A 63 2.87 20.40 -14.79
N VAL A 64 2.27 20.56 -13.62
CA VAL A 64 0.85 20.32 -13.39
C VAL A 64 0.14 21.65 -13.54
N LYS A 65 -0.69 21.77 -14.59
CA LYS A 65 -1.58 22.91 -14.82
C LYS A 65 -3.03 22.48 -14.69
N ARG A 66 -3.71 22.88 -13.61
CA ARG A 66 -5.12 22.52 -13.37
C ARG A 66 -5.86 23.61 -12.61
N LYS A 67 -7.06 23.94 -13.10
CA LYS A 67 -7.95 24.89 -12.42
C LYS A 67 -8.39 24.33 -11.03
N PRO A 68 -8.44 25.17 -9.98
CA PRO A 68 -8.43 26.62 -10.04
C PRO A 68 -7.03 27.22 -10.17
N HIS A 69 -5.99 26.69 -9.51
CA HIS A 69 -4.67 27.35 -9.45
C HIS A 69 -3.47 26.41 -9.23
N PHE A 70 -3.55 25.15 -9.67
CA PHE A 70 -2.36 24.30 -9.66
C PHE A 70 -1.49 24.67 -10.87
N ASP A 71 -0.42 25.43 -10.64
CA ASP A 71 0.69 25.61 -11.57
C ASP A 71 2.01 25.38 -10.82
N PHE A 72 2.45 24.13 -10.80
CA PHE A 72 3.65 23.73 -10.07
C PHE A 72 4.37 22.56 -10.76
N TRP A 73 5.61 22.33 -10.33
CA TRP A 73 6.47 21.24 -10.81
C TRP A 73 6.51 20.11 -9.79
N VAL A 74 6.40 18.88 -10.27
CA VAL A 74 6.44 17.67 -9.45
C VAL A 74 7.18 16.55 -10.17
N PHE A 75 7.60 15.53 -9.43
CA PHE A 75 7.96 14.25 -10.03
C PHE A 75 6.68 13.54 -10.50
N PRO A 76 6.67 12.94 -11.71
CA PRO A 76 5.52 12.22 -12.24
C PRO A 76 5.35 10.86 -11.55
N LEU A 77 4.91 10.89 -10.30
CA LEU A 77 4.69 9.70 -9.49
C LEU A 77 3.36 9.04 -9.87
N ASP A 78 3.40 8.07 -10.77
CA ASP A 78 2.22 7.30 -11.20
C ASP A 78 2.06 6.00 -10.40
N GLY A 79 0.81 5.62 -10.10
CA GLY A 79 0.49 4.31 -9.55
C GLY A 79 -0.41 4.33 -8.30
N THR A 80 -0.34 3.26 -7.51
CA THR A 80 -0.89 3.24 -6.15
C THR A 80 0.06 4.02 -5.23
N TRP A 81 -0.45 4.58 -4.13
CA TRP A 81 0.37 5.34 -3.17
C TRP A 81 1.58 4.54 -2.61
N HIS A 82 1.50 3.21 -2.62
CA HIS A 82 2.62 2.33 -2.31
C HIS A 82 3.86 2.57 -3.21
N HIS A 83 3.66 2.88 -4.50
CA HIS A 83 4.74 3.14 -5.45
C HIS A 83 5.32 4.55 -5.35
N THR A 84 4.59 5.49 -4.75
CA THR A 84 5.02 6.90 -4.64
C THR A 84 5.89 7.13 -3.41
N ARG A 85 5.74 6.29 -2.38
CA ARG A 85 6.41 6.43 -1.07
C ARG A 85 7.94 6.55 -1.12
N PRO A 86 8.70 5.74 -1.89
CA PRO A 86 10.16 5.85 -1.88
C PRO A 86 10.71 7.22 -2.30
N CYS A 87 10.06 7.89 -3.26
CA CYS A 87 10.44 9.26 -3.64
C CYS A 87 10.07 10.26 -2.54
N LEU A 88 8.84 10.16 -2.00
CA LEU A 88 8.38 11.01 -0.91
C LEU A 88 9.31 10.94 0.31
N ASP A 89 9.76 9.74 0.68
CA ASP A 89 10.73 9.54 1.77
C ASP A 89 12.08 10.22 1.47
N ASN A 90 12.54 10.23 0.20
CA ASN A 90 13.77 10.94 -0.18
C ASN A 90 13.60 12.46 -0.14
N LEU A 91 12.45 12.98 -0.55
CA LEU A 91 12.12 14.40 -0.41
C LEU A 91 12.10 14.79 1.08
N LEU A 92 11.43 14.00 1.91
CA LEU A 92 11.32 14.29 3.33
C LEU A 92 12.67 14.20 4.05
N ALA A 93 13.53 13.27 3.66
CA ALA A 93 14.90 13.17 4.18
C ALA A 93 15.75 14.41 3.82
N ALA A 94 15.60 14.94 2.60
CA ALA A 94 16.27 16.18 2.21
C ALA A 94 15.67 17.42 2.89
N ALA A 95 14.36 17.45 3.12
CA ALA A 95 13.70 18.55 3.84
C ALA A 95 14.16 18.64 5.30
N LYS A 96 14.46 17.51 5.95
CA LYS A 96 14.92 17.49 7.34
C LYS A 96 16.20 18.31 7.58
N THR A 97 17.06 18.46 6.57
CA THR A 97 18.34 19.16 6.69
C THR A 97 18.30 20.60 6.16
N GLN A 98 17.12 21.12 5.84
CA GLN A 98 16.94 22.41 5.19
C GLN A 98 16.03 23.32 6.02
N PRO A 99 16.26 24.65 6.01
CA PRO A 99 15.43 25.60 6.75
C PRO A 99 14.01 25.65 6.16
N ALA A 100 13.00 25.99 6.99
CA ALA A 100 11.58 25.91 6.64
C ALA A 100 11.14 26.75 5.41
N ASP A 101 11.92 27.76 5.02
CA ASP A 101 11.73 28.59 3.83
C ASP A 101 12.36 28.02 2.55
N ALA A 102 13.07 26.89 2.65
CA ALA A 102 13.67 26.22 1.50
C ALA A 102 12.59 25.70 0.53
N PRO A 103 12.86 25.72 -0.79
CA PRO A 103 11.88 25.38 -1.81
C PRO A 103 11.37 23.93 -1.74
N ILE A 104 12.12 23.03 -1.05
CA ILE A 104 11.72 21.64 -0.89
C ILE A 104 10.42 21.47 -0.12
N HIS A 105 10.11 22.36 0.82
CA HIS A 105 8.93 22.23 1.66
C HIS A 105 7.64 22.47 0.85
N ASP A 106 7.64 23.50 0.00
CA ASP A 106 6.55 23.73 -0.97
C ASP A 106 6.52 22.64 -2.04
N PHE A 107 7.69 22.16 -2.47
CA PHE A 107 7.75 21.07 -3.44
C PHE A 107 7.10 19.78 -2.90
N ILE A 108 7.34 19.42 -1.63
CA ILE A 108 6.68 18.28 -0.98
C ILE A 108 5.17 18.49 -0.93
N TYR A 109 4.71 19.68 -0.54
CA TYR A 109 3.28 19.98 -0.51
C TYR A 109 2.63 19.84 -1.89
N ASN A 110 3.27 20.40 -2.92
CA ASN A 110 2.84 20.26 -4.32
C ASN A 110 2.82 18.80 -4.79
N GLN A 111 3.81 18.00 -4.37
CA GLN A 111 3.86 16.57 -4.67
C GLN A 111 2.69 15.81 -4.01
N VAL A 112 2.33 16.16 -2.78
CA VAL A 112 1.16 15.61 -2.07
C VAL A 112 -0.13 16.04 -2.76
N LEU A 113 -0.29 17.32 -3.10
CA LEU A 113 -1.44 17.81 -3.88
C LEU A 113 -1.57 17.08 -5.22
N PHE A 114 -0.45 16.84 -5.92
CA PHE A 114 -0.46 16.06 -7.17
C PHE A 114 -1.00 14.65 -6.93
N ILE A 115 -0.48 13.94 -5.93
CA ILE A 115 -0.93 12.58 -5.56
C ILE A 115 -2.43 12.56 -5.22
N LEU A 116 -2.89 13.55 -4.45
CA LEU A 116 -4.30 13.71 -4.07
C LEU A 116 -5.19 14.18 -5.23
N SER A 117 -4.61 14.76 -6.29
CA SER A 117 -5.34 15.19 -7.50
C SER A 117 -5.63 14.06 -8.48
N GLN A 118 -4.97 12.90 -8.30
CA GLN A 118 -5.06 11.79 -9.23
C GLN A 118 -6.51 11.29 -9.36
N LYS A 119 -6.88 10.87 -10.57
CA LYS A 119 -8.25 10.38 -10.88
C LYS A 119 -8.82 9.34 -9.91
N PRO A 120 -8.07 8.42 -9.28
CA PRO A 120 -8.62 7.48 -8.30
C PRO A 120 -8.78 8.05 -6.89
N VAL A 121 -8.59 9.35 -6.63
CA VAL A 121 -8.76 9.92 -5.28
C VAL A 121 -10.10 10.63 -5.16
N ARG A 122 -10.78 10.42 -4.02
CA ARG A 122 -12.06 11.05 -3.66
C ARG A 122 -11.99 11.59 -2.23
N PHE A 123 -12.72 12.67 -2.00
CA PHE A 123 -12.89 13.29 -0.69
C PHE A 123 -14.33 13.13 -0.25
N TYR A 124 -14.54 12.82 1.03
CA TYR A 124 -15.86 12.63 1.62
C TYR A 124 -15.95 13.35 2.96
N GLU A 125 -17.15 13.74 3.33
CA GLU A 125 -17.53 14.06 4.71
C GLU A 125 -18.06 12.79 5.37
N HIS A 126 -17.98 12.65 6.69
CA HIS A 126 -18.26 11.42 7.42
C HIS A 126 -19.68 10.91 7.15
N ASP A 127 -20.65 11.83 7.19
CA ASP A 127 -22.08 11.55 7.05
C ASP A 127 -22.64 11.83 5.64
N ASP A 128 -21.85 12.43 4.74
CA ASP A 128 -22.27 12.68 3.35
C ASP A 128 -21.62 11.67 2.39
N PRO A 129 -22.40 10.80 1.72
CA PRO A 129 -21.86 9.90 0.71
C PRO A 129 -21.37 10.63 -0.55
N LYS A 130 -21.65 11.93 -0.71
CA LYS A 130 -21.23 12.73 -1.87
C LYS A 130 -19.71 12.85 -1.94
N GLN A 131 -19.19 12.30 -3.03
CA GLN A 131 -17.79 12.43 -3.36
C GLN A 131 -17.46 13.85 -3.85
N LYS A 132 -16.33 14.38 -3.39
CA LYS A 132 -15.70 15.59 -3.90
C LYS A 132 -14.38 15.25 -4.60
N LEU A 133 -13.99 16.10 -5.54
CA LEU A 133 -12.67 16.08 -6.16
C LEU A 133 -11.80 17.15 -5.49
N LEU A 134 -10.46 17.05 -5.64
CA LEU A 134 -9.51 17.99 -5.02
C LEU A 134 -9.87 19.47 -5.25
N VAL A 135 -10.32 19.83 -6.46
CA VAL A 135 -10.75 21.19 -6.82
C VAL A 135 -11.90 21.75 -5.96
N LYS A 136 -12.66 20.90 -5.27
CA LYS A 136 -13.79 21.31 -4.41
C LYS A 136 -13.43 21.38 -2.93
N VAL A 137 -12.21 21.02 -2.57
CA VAL A 137 -11.72 20.96 -1.18
C VAL A 137 -10.44 21.77 -1.00
N VAL A 138 -10.04 22.52 -2.02
CA VAL A 138 -8.92 23.45 -1.98
C VAL A 138 -9.47 24.85 -2.12
N ASP A 139 -9.11 25.73 -1.19
CA ASP A 139 -9.48 27.13 -1.22
C ASP A 139 -8.85 27.81 -2.45
N GLU A 140 -9.68 28.51 -3.24
CA GLU A 140 -9.25 29.07 -4.52
C GLU A 140 -8.22 30.20 -4.36
N LYS A 141 -8.20 30.89 -3.21
CA LYS A 141 -7.32 32.05 -2.99
C LYS A 141 -5.96 31.65 -2.43
N SER A 142 -5.94 30.73 -1.49
CA SER A 142 -4.73 30.30 -0.78
C SER A 142 -4.10 29.04 -1.36
N GLY A 143 -4.86 28.23 -2.10
CA GLY A 143 -4.42 26.91 -2.53
C GLY A 143 -4.32 25.89 -1.40
N ALA A 144 -4.74 26.25 -0.18
CA ALA A 144 -4.75 25.37 0.99
C ALA A 144 -5.93 24.40 0.97
N LEU A 145 -5.78 23.26 1.65
CA LEU A 145 -6.87 22.29 1.83
C LEU A 145 -7.85 22.79 2.90
N ASP A 146 -9.14 22.77 2.57
CA ASP A 146 -10.22 23.14 3.48
C ASP A 146 -10.83 21.89 4.15
N PHE A 147 -10.30 21.53 5.31
CA PHE A 147 -10.77 20.39 6.12
C PHE A 147 -12.18 20.58 6.70
N SER A 148 -12.82 21.74 6.55
CA SER A 148 -14.25 21.88 6.89
C SER A 148 -15.16 21.18 5.87
N THR A 149 -14.60 20.83 4.70
CA THR A 149 -15.36 20.26 3.58
C THR A 149 -15.15 18.76 3.37
N PHE A 150 -14.26 18.14 4.16
CA PHE A 150 -13.99 16.70 4.11
C PHE A 150 -13.26 16.23 5.37
N ASP A 151 -13.44 14.96 5.72
CA ASP A 151 -12.72 14.27 6.80
C ASP A 151 -12.16 12.91 6.36
N ARG A 152 -12.45 12.49 5.12
CA ARG A 152 -12.00 11.22 4.53
C ARG A 152 -11.41 11.42 3.15
N ILE A 153 -10.24 10.83 2.93
CA ILE A 153 -9.56 10.76 1.63
C ILE A 153 -9.46 9.29 1.23
N VAL A 154 -10.13 8.93 0.15
CA VAL A 154 -10.25 7.54 -0.31
C VAL A 154 -9.58 7.35 -1.66
N TYR A 155 -8.65 6.40 -1.73
CA TYR A 155 -8.17 5.85 -2.99
C TYR A 155 -9.14 4.78 -3.51
N VAL A 156 -9.91 5.11 -4.55
CA VAL A 156 -10.96 4.27 -5.13
C VAL A 156 -10.51 3.50 -6.38
N ASN A 157 -11.18 2.39 -6.65
CA ASN A 157 -11.00 1.59 -7.86
C ASN A 157 -11.83 2.15 -9.03
N LYS A 158 -11.87 1.44 -10.17
CA LYS A 158 -12.63 1.88 -11.36
C LYS A 158 -14.16 1.84 -11.19
N ARG A 159 -14.66 1.35 -10.06
CA ARG A 159 -16.08 1.30 -9.68
C ARG A 159 -16.39 2.26 -8.51
N ASP A 160 -15.50 3.22 -8.24
CA ASP A 160 -15.61 4.19 -7.14
C ASP A 160 -15.74 3.53 -5.74
N VAL A 161 -15.21 2.32 -5.57
CA VAL A 161 -15.13 1.64 -4.26
C VAL A 161 -13.72 1.78 -3.71
N ALA A 162 -13.58 2.04 -2.39
CA ALA A 162 -12.29 2.09 -1.70
C ALA A 162 -11.43 0.86 -2.04
N HIS A 163 -10.22 1.06 -2.54
CA HIS A 163 -9.51 0.02 -3.28
C HIS A 163 -8.60 -0.87 -2.44
N ASN A 164 -7.78 -0.27 -1.57
CA ASN A 164 -6.64 -0.98 -0.97
C ASN A 164 -6.17 -0.31 0.33
N SER A 165 -6.28 -1.03 1.45
CA SER A 165 -5.81 -0.57 2.77
C SER A 165 -4.30 -0.30 2.78
N MET A 166 -3.48 -1.08 2.07
CA MET A 166 -2.04 -0.86 1.98
C MET A 166 -1.69 0.54 1.47
N SER A 167 -2.42 1.02 0.45
CA SER A 167 -2.16 2.35 -0.10
C SER A 167 -2.41 3.45 0.93
N HIS A 168 -3.49 3.32 1.72
CA HIS A 168 -3.85 4.30 2.75
C HIS A 168 -2.84 4.28 3.90
N VAL A 169 -2.42 3.11 4.39
CA VAL A 169 -1.37 3.06 5.45
C VAL A 169 -0.02 3.56 4.96
N ASP A 170 0.35 3.33 3.69
CA ASP A 170 1.62 3.83 3.15
C ASP A 170 1.65 5.36 3.08
N LEU A 171 0.56 5.96 2.61
CA LEU A 171 0.44 7.42 2.59
C LEU A 171 0.34 8.00 3.99
N MET A 172 -0.40 7.36 4.90
CA MET A 172 -0.48 7.75 6.31
C MET A 172 0.89 7.80 6.98
N ILE A 173 1.74 6.78 6.81
CA ILE A 173 3.07 6.78 7.41
C ILE A 173 3.90 7.95 6.91
N PHE A 174 3.89 8.22 5.61
CA PHE A 174 4.59 9.38 5.06
C PHE A 174 4.08 10.69 5.68
N LEU A 175 2.75 10.85 5.77
CA LEU A 175 2.12 12.06 6.31
C LEU A 175 2.44 12.27 7.80
N PHE A 176 2.42 11.22 8.62
CA PHE A 176 2.82 11.34 10.03
C PHE A 176 4.32 11.57 10.20
N ALA A 177 5.17 10.95 9.37
CA ALA A 177 6.61 11.25 9.39
C ALA A 177 6.89 12.70 8.96
N ALA A 178 6.12 13.23 8.00
CA ALA A 178 6.18 14.63 7.63
C ALA A 178 5.74 15.52 8.80
N ALA A 179 4.59 15.22 9.42
CA ALA A 179 4.12 15.93 10.62
C ALA A 179 5.17 15.93 11.74
N GLU A 180 5.82 14.78 11.99
CA GLU A 180 6.93 14.66 12.94
C GLU A 180 8.08 15.61 12.61
N ASN A 181 8.57 15.59 11.36
CA ASN A 181 9.65 16.48 10.94
C ASN A 181 9.31 17.97 11.11
N TYR A 182 8.07 18.37 10.82
CA TYR A 182 7.67 19.79 10.89
C TYR A 182 7.20 20.24 12.27
N LEU A 183 6.71 19.36 13.13
CA LEU A 183 6.28 19.75 14.48
C LEU A 183 7.43 19.72 15.48
N ILE A 184 8.33 18.74 15.37
CA ILE A 184 9.35 18.46 16.40
C ILE A 184 10.75 18.23 15.84
N GLY A 185 10.96 18.42 14.53
CA GLY A 185 12.27 18.34 13.90
C GLY A 185 13.10 19.61 14.10
N ASP A 186 14.28 19.63 13.46
CA ASP A 186 15.30 20.68 13.66
C ASP A 186 14.88 22.05 13.07
N HIS A 187 13.92 22.06 12.14
CA HIS A 187 13.38 23.25 11.48
C HIS A 187 11.85 23.21 11.51
N PRO A 188 11.23 23.51 12.67
CA PRO A 188 9.79 23.34 12.84
C PRO A 188 8.99 24.36 12.02
N ASP A 189 7.89 23.88 11.44
CA ASP A 189 6.84 24.62 10.75
C ASP A 189 5.49 24.06 11.24
N PRO A 190 4.93 24.60 12.33
CA PRO A 190 3.75 24.02 12.96
C PRO A 190 2.51 24.00 12.07
N GLU A 191 2.39 24.94 11.14
CA GLU A 191 1.25 25.00 10.21
C GLU A 191 1.29 23.82 9.24
N ARG A 192 2.44 23.61 8.57
CA ARG A 192 2.63 22.43 7.70
C ARG A 192 2.57 21.13 8.49
N GLY A 193 3.11 21.11 9.71
CA GLY A 193 3.06 19.95 10.60
C GLY A 193 1.63 19.49 10.90
N ARG A 194 0.76 20.42 11.33
CA ARG A 194 -0.66 20.14 11.59
C ARG A 194 -1.42 19.75 10.33
N LEU A 195 -1.10 20.35 9.19
CA LEU A 195 -1.66 20.00 7.89
C LEU A 195 -1.38 18.54 7.52
N TYR A 196 -0.13 18.09 7.65
CA TYR A 196 0.24 16.70 7.35
C TYR A 196 -0.38 15.71 8.34
N GLU A 197 -0.47 16.07 9.62
CA GLU A 197 -1.18 15.25 10.61
C GLU A 197 -2.67 15.11 10.27
N ALA A 198 -3.35 16.21 9.93
CA ALA A 198 -4.75 16.21 9.52
C ALA A 198 -4.98 15.41 8.24
N LEU A 199 -4.08 15.51 7.25
CA LEU A 199 -4.09 14.67 6.06
C LEU A 199 -3.94 13.19 6.42
N GLY A 200 -3.02 12.85 7.33
CA GLY A 200 -2.78 11.48 7.76
C GLY A 200 -4.00 10.88 8.43
N ASN A 201 -4.66 11.65 9.29
CA ASN A 201 -5.94 11.30 9.91
C ASN A 201 -7.04 11.06 8.86
N ALA A 202 -7.18 11.97 7.89
CA ALA A 202 -8.21 11.87 6.85
C ALA A 202 -7.98 10.70 5.88
N VAL A 203 -6.72 10.31 5.63
CA VAL A 203 -6.39 9.14 4.81
C VAL A 203 -6.65 7.84 5.57
N ILE A 204 -6.31 7.78 6.86
CA ILE A 204 -6.34 6.52 7.61
C ILE A 204 -7.73 6.16 8.14
N SER A 205 -8.63 7.13 8.28
CA SER A 205 -10.03 6.92 8.68
C SER A 205 -10.70 5.80 7.88
N VAL A 206 -10.46 5.71 6.57
CA VAL A 206 -11.00 4.65 5.70
C VAL A 206 -10.59 3.23 6.14
N VAL A 207 -9.40 3.09 6.73
CA VAL A 207 -8.85 1.81 7.23
C VAL A 207 -9.25 1.58 8.69
N THR A 208 -9.44 2.63 9.49
CA THR A 208 -9.86 2.50 10.89
C THR A 208 -11.38 2.50 11.08
N ASP A 209 -12.18 2.88 10.09
CA ASP A 209 -13.64 2.89 10.20
C ASP A 209 -14.21 1.54 9.76
N THR A 210 -15.27 1.08 10.44
CA THR A 210 -15.97 -0.17 10.08
C THR A 210 -16.97 0.06 8.96
N ILE A 211 -17.21 -0.97 8.13
CA ILE A 211 -18.08 -0.88 6.94
C ILE A 211 -19.56 -0.90 7.36
N PRO A 212 -20.40 0.02 6.85
CA PRO A 212 -21.42 -0.42 5.90
C PRO A 212 -21.16 0.02 4.45
N GLU A 213 -20.50 1.16 4.23
CA GLU A 213 -20.09 1.61 2.90
C GLU A 213 -18.68 2.22 2.92
N LYS A 214 -17.84 1.86 1.94
CA LYS A 214 -16.53 2.46 1.61
C LYS A 214 -15.39 2.31 2.65
N GLY A 215 -15.61 1.68 3.79
CA GLY A 215 -14.52 1.29 4.70
C GLY A 215 -13.65 0.15 4.15
N LEU A 216 -12.46 -0.03 4.71
CA LEU A 216 -11.49 -1.08 4.38
C LEU A 216 -11.21 -2.03 5.54
N ARG A 217 -12.04 -2.01 6.59
CA ARG A 217 -11.94 -2.87 7.78
C ARG A 217 -13.27 -3.54 8.09
N THR A 218 -13.33 -4.86 8.01
CA THR A 218 -14.45 -5.62 8.59
C THR A 218 -14.10 -5.99 10.01
N GLN A 219 -14.97 -5.65 10.95
CA GLN A 219 -14.83 -5.98 12.36
C GLN A 219 -15.89 -7.01 12.76
N THR A 220 -15.48 -8.06 13.45
CA THR A 220 -16.36 -9.07 14.04
C THR A 220 -15.93 -9.37 15.47
N GLN A 221 -16.76 -10.12 16.21
CA GLN A 221 -16.28 -10.75 17.44
C GLN A 221 -15.36 -11.92 17.07
N CYS A 222 -14.24 -12.08 17.77
CA CYS A 222 -13.40 -13.26 17.62
C CYS A 222 -14.12 -14.48 18.19
N GLU A 223 -14.20 -15.56 17.43
CA GLU A 223 -14.94 -16.75 17.85
C GLU A 223 -14.20 -17.59 18.90
N ILE A 224 -12.86 -17.64 18.84
CA ILE A 224 -12.03 -18.44 19.77
C ILE A 224 -11.88 -17.72 21.11
N ARG A 225 -11.80 -16.38 21.10
CA ARG A 225 -11.70 -15.51 22.28
C ARG A 225 -12.78 -14.41 22.21
N PRO A 226 -14.04 -14.71 22.58
CA PRO A 226 -15.18 -13.80 22.42
C PRO A 226 -15.10 -12.49 23.23
N GLU A 227 -14.12 -12.32 24.10
CA GLU A 227 -13.80 -11.05 24.74
C GLU A 227 -13.10 -10.07 23.79
N PHE A 228 -12.52 -10.55 22.68
CA PHE A 228 -11.76 -9.73 21.73
C PHE A 228 -12.50 -9.49 20.41
N LYS A 229 -12.25 -8.32 19.83
CA LYS A 229 -12.65 -8.00 18.46
C LYS A 229 -11.58 -8.43 17.46
N CYS A 230 -12.03 -8.90 16.31
CA CYS A 230 -11.22 -9.33 15.18
C CYS A 230 -11.47 -8.38 14.01
N SER A 231 -10.41 -7.89 13.37
CA SER A 231 -10.51 -7.01 12.20
C SER A 231 -9.72 -7.55 11.02
N TRP A 232 -10.37 -7.61 9.86
CA TRP A 232 -9.74 -7.95 8.60
C TRP A 232 -9.61 -6.72 7.70
N PHE A 233 -8.40 -6.46 7.21
CA PHE A 233 -8.13 -5.31 6.35
C PHE A 233 -8.19 -5.66 4.86
N HIS A 234 -9.09 -5.00 4.14
CA HIS A 234 -9.37 -5.30 2.75
C HIS A 234 -8.35 -4.67 1.80
N ALA A 235 -7.69 -5.52 1.01
CA ALA A 235 -6.65 -5.11 0.09
C ALA A 235 -6.73 -5.82 -1.28
N VAL A 236 -7.46 -5.23 -2.23
CA VAL A 236 -7.76 -5.90 -3.50
C VAL A 236 -6.57 -5.93 -4.44
N THR A 237 -6.29 -7.09 -5.05
CA THR A 237 -5.25 -7.26 -6.10
C THR A 237 -5.71 -6.84 -7.48
N ASN A 238 -7.03 -6.83 -7.73
CA ASN A 238 -7.65 -6.51 -9.01
C ASN A 238 -8.57 -5.27 -8.92
N ARG A 239 -8.23 -4.20 -9.66
CA ARG A 239 -8.98 -2.94 -9.73
C ARG A 239 -10.43 -3.05 -10.25
N TYR A 240 -10.85 -4.22 -10.73
CA TYR A 240 -12.19 -4.47 -11.27
C TYR A 240 -13.12 -5.26 -10.32
N ARG A 241 -12.64 -5.73 -9.16
CA ARG A 241 -13.47 -6.51 -8.21
C ARG A 241 -13.95 -5.67 -7.02
N PRO A 242 -15.17 -5.91 -6.51
CA PRO A 242 -15.63 -5.30 -5.26
C PRO A 242 -14.78 -5.81 -4.08
N THR A 243 -14.55 -4.93 -3.10
CA THR A 243 -13.53 -5.12 -2.06
C THR A 243 -13.95 -6.02 -0.92
N SER A 244 -15.26 -6.10 -0.65
CA SER A 244 -15.83 -6.87 0.47
C SER A 244 -15.73 -8.39 0.36
N ASN A 245 -15.59 -8.94 -0.86
CA ASN A 245 -15.71 -10.39 -1.11
C ASN A 245 -14.47 -11.03 -1.74
N THR A 246 -13.36 -10.28 -1.88
CA THR A 246 -12.15 -10.79 -2.52
C THR A 246 -10.96 -10.61 -1.60
N GLY A 247 -10.66 -11.69 -0.86
CA GLY A 247 -9.63 -11.76 0.16
C GLY A 247 -8.33 -11.03 -0.20
N GLY A 248 -7.83 -10.27 0.77
CA GLY A 248 -6.44 -9.85 0.83
C GLY A 248 -5.52 -11.06 0.97
N THR A 249 -4.27 -10.88 0.57
CA THR A 249 -3.20 -11.86 0.81
C THR A 249 -2.58 -11.56 2.18
N LEU A 250 -2.09 -12.59 2.89
CA LEU A 250 -1.57 -12.47 4.26
C LEU A 250 -0.59 -11.29 4.40
N ASN A 251 0.34 -11.19 3.45
CA ASN A 251 1.35 -10.13 3.42
C ASN A 251 0.79 -8.70 3.45
N LYS A 252 -0.44 -8.49 2.96
CA LYS A 252 -1.06 -7.17 2.92
C LYS A 252 -1.74 -6.83 4.23
N ASP A 253 -2.41 -7.81 4.82
CA ASP A 253 -3.03 -7.67 6.13
C ASP A 253 -1.95 -7.42 7.19
N LEU A 254 -0.89 -8.22 7.19
CA LEU A 254 0.31 -8.00 8.00
C LEU A 254 0.95 -6.63 7.76
N GLN A 255 1.03 -6.17 6.50
CA GLN A 255 1.55 -4.83 6.21
C GLN A 255 0.70 -3.73 6.84
N VAL A 256 -0.63 -3.85 6.80
CA VAL A 256 -1.55 -2.88 7.41
C VAL A 256 -1.41 -2.86 8.92
N ILE A 257 -1.42 -4.02 9.58
CA ILE A 257 -1.24 -4.13 11.04
C ILE A 257 0.09 -3.47 11.46
N ARG A 258 1.19 -3.81 10.76
CA ARG A 258 2.51 -3.21 11.00
C ARG A 258 2.48 -1.69 10.85
N ASP A 259 1.94 -1.20 9.74
CA ASP A 259 1.99 0.24 9.45
C ASP A 259 1.05 1.03 10.36
N LEU A 260 -0.06 0.45 10.84
CA LEU A 260 -0.85 1.05 11.92
C LEU A 260 -0.03 1.21 13.20
N ASN A 261 0.69 0.16 13.65
CA ASN A 261 1.58 0.24 14.82
C ASN A 261 2.69 1.28 14.63
N ARG A 262 3.31 1.35 13.46
CA ARG A 262 4.33 2.37 13.16
C ARG A 262 3.77 3.79 13.19
N GLY A 263 2.56 3.98 12.67
CA GLY A 263 1.86 5.26 12.74
C GLY A 263 1.65 5.68 14.20
N THR A 264 1.18 4.77 15.05
CA THR A 264 1.04 4.98 16.50
C THR A 264 2.36 5.41 17.12
N VAL A 265 3.46 4.71 16.85
CA VAL A 265 4.79 5.01 17.42
C VAL A 265 5.30 6.40 16.99
N VAL A 266 5.00 6.85 15.77
CA VAL A 266 5.30 8.23 15.34
C VAL A 266 4.45 9.24 16.10
N LEU A 267 3.14 8.99 16.22
CA LEU A 267 2.21 9.87 16.92
C LEU A 267 2.47 9.92 18.43
N ASP A 268 2.91 8.84 19.07
CA ASP A 268 3.30 8.82 20.48
C ASP A 268 4.44 9.79 20.75
N ARG A 269 5.50 9.77 19.93
CA ARG A 269 6.61 10.73 20.04
C ARG A 269 6.16 12.18 19.84
N LEU A 270 5.21 12.41 18.92
CA LEU A 270 4.57 13.71 18.75
C LEU A 270 3.76 14.11 19.99
N GLN A 271 3.00 13.18 20.55
CA GLN A 271 2.15 13.41 21.73
C GLN A 271 2.98 13.75 22.96
N GLU A 272 4.12 13.10 23.17
CA GLU A 272 5.05 13.38 24.26
C GLU A 272 5.60 14.82 24.20
N LYS A 273 5.82 15.36 23.00
CA LYS A 273 6.45 16.67 22.82
C LYS A 273 5.46 17.81 22.58
N VAL A 274 4.36 17.56 21.89
CA VAL A 274 3.35 18.56 21.50
C VAL A 274 1.95 17.97 21.72
N PRO A 275 1.51 17.77 22.97
CA PRO A 275 0.30 17.01 23.27
C PRO A 275 -0.98 17.66 22.72
N THR A 276 -1.89 16.85 22.19
CA THR A 276 -3.26 17.24 21.88
C THR A 276 -4.23 16.08 22.19
N ASP A 277 -5.48 16.40 22.55
CA ASP A 277 -6.50 15.37 22.81
C ASP A 277 -6.87 14.63 21.52
N ALA A 278 -7.02 15.35 20.41
CA ALA A 278 -7.32 14.77 19.11
C ALA A 278 -6.26 13.75 18.64
N ARG A 279 -4.98 13.97 18.97
CA ARG A 279 -3.92 12.99 18.67
C ARG A 279 -3.98 11.79 19.60
N ALA A 280 -4.26 11.99 20.89
CA ALA A 280 -4.45 10.88 21.81
C ALA A 280 -5.59 9.95 21.35
N GLU A 281 -6.71 10.52 20.91
CA GLU A 281 -7.83 9.76 20.32
C GLU A 281 -7.41 9.01 19.04
N LEU A 282 -6.65 9.67 18.16
CA LEU A 282 -6.12 9.04 16.95
C LEU A 282 -5.18 7.87 17.25
N ILE A 283 -4.27 8.03 18.22
CA ILE A 283 -3.36 6.98 18.72
C ILE A 283 -4.16 5.77 19.17
N GLU A 284 -5.16 5.96 20.03
CA GLU A 284 -5.99 4.87 20.54
C GLU A 284 -6.79 4.18 19.44
N ARG A 285 -7.31 4.94 18.46
CA ARG A 285 -8.00 4.37 17.31
C ARG A 285 -7.09 3.49 16.45
N LEU A 286 -5.84 3.90 16.22
CA LEU A 286 -4.85 3.12 15.47
C LEU A 286 -4.43 1.86 16.25
N ARG A 287 -4.16 1.99 17.55
CA ARG A 287 -3.84 0.85 18.44
C ARG A 287 -4.96 -0.17 18.46
N THR A 288 -6.20 0.29 18.61
CA THR A 288 -7.39 -0.58 18.60
C THR A 288 -7.49 -1.35 17.29
N ALA A 289 -7.39 -0.66 16.14
CA ALA A 289 -7.46 -1.32 14.84
C ALA A 289 -6.31 -2.33 14.65
N ALA A 290 -5.07 -1.99 15.03
CA ALA A 290 -3.93 -2.91 14.92
C ALA A 290 -4.08 -4.14 15.83
N GLY A 291 -4.55 -3.96 17.07
CA GLY A 291 -4.81 -5.05 18.02
C GLY A 291 -5.91 -5.98 17.54
N GLU A 292 -6.99 -5.44 16.97
CA GLU A 292 -8.03 -6.26 16.34
C GLU A 292 -7.53 -7.05 15.13
N GLY A 293 -6.63 -6.45 14.33
CA GLY A 293 -5.95 -7.16 13.25
C GLY A 293 -5.09 -8.31 13.75
N MET A 294 -4.35 -8.10 14.85
CA MET A 294 -3.60 -9.17 15.51
C MET A 294 -4.51 -10.31 15.96
N ASN A 295 -5.64 -9.97 16.58
CA ASN A 295 -6.62 -10.97 17.02
C ASN A 295 -7.22 -11.76 15.84
N GLN A 296 -7.47 -11.11 14.69
CA GLN A 296 -7.96 -11.79 13.48
C GLN A 296 -7.03 -12.92 13.02
N LEU A 297 -5.72 -12.76 13.18
CA LEU A 297 -4.73 -13.75 12.73
C LEU A 297 -4.79 -15.05 13.56
N VAL A 298 -5.23 -15.01 14.82
CA VAL A 298 -5.10 -16.17 15.73
C VAL A 298 -6.38 -16.57 16.46
N TYR A 299 -7.33 -15.64 16.66
CA TYR A 299 -8.56 -15.86 17.42
C TYR A 299 -9.82 -15.89 16.56
N SER A 300 -9.74 -15.59 15.28
CA SER A 300 -10.83 -15.83 14.36
C SER A 300 -11.01 -17.33 14.11
N ALA A 301 -12.27 -17.79 14.02
CA ALA A 301 -12.62 -19.14 13.58
C ALA A 301 -12.14 -19.45 12.14
N GLY A 302 -11.78 -18.44 11.36
CA GLY A 302 -11.33 -18.58 9.97
C GLY A 302 -12.44 -19.09 9.05
N LEU A 303 -12.11 -19.22 7.77
CA LEU A 303 -13.01 -19.76 6.74
C LEU A 303 -13.54 -21.15 7.09
N LYS A 304 -12.70 -22.03 7.67
CA LYS A 304 -13.05 -23.40 8.09
C LYS A 304 -14.13 -23.41 9.16
N GLY A 305 -14.10 -22.48 10.11
CA GLY A 305 -15.14 -22.30 11.13
C GLY A 305 -16.34 -21.47 10.68
N GLY A 306 -16.41 -21.09 9.39
CA GLY A 306 -17.56 -20.37 8.83
C GLY A 306 -17.44 -18.85 8.87
N ALA A 307 -16.32 -18.29 9.35
CA ALA A 307 -16.06 -16.86 9.28
C ALA A 307 -15.87 -16.41 7.82
N PRO A 308 -16.17 -15.14 7.49
CA PRO A 308 -16.01 -14.62 6.12
C PRO A 308 -14.56 -14.31 5.75
N VAL A 309 -13.63 -14.38 6.70
CA VAL A 309 -12.23 -13.91 6.58
C VAL A 309 -11.26 -14.93 7.19
N PRO A 310 -10.03 -15.02 6.67
CA PRO A 310 -9.11 -16.09 7.08
C PRO A 310 -8.30 -15.77 8.34
N ASN A 311 -7.79 -16.82 9.00
CA ASN A 311 -6.77 -16.72 10.04
C ASN A 311 -5.41 -17.27 9.57
N LEU A 312 -4.36 -17.16 10.40
CA LEU A 312 -3.00 -17.55 10.03
C LEU A 312 -2.87 -19.06 9.79
N PHE A 313 -3.59 -19.89 10.56
CA PHE A 313 -3.57 -21.35 10.41
C PHE A 313 -4.07 -21.82 9.03
N GLU A 314 -4.92 -21.03 8.37
CA GLU A 314 -5.46 -21.36 7.04
C GLU A 314 -4.49 -21.06 5.90
N TYR A 315 -3.48 -20.24 6.19
CA TYR A 315 -2.32 -20.09 5.33
C TYR A 315 -1.30 -21.22 5.54
N ILE A 316 -1.53 -22.20 6.43
CA ILE A 316 -0.65 -23.36 6.55
C ILE A 316 -1.05 -24.45 5.52
N PRO A 317 -0.07 -24.98 4.75
CA PRO A 317 -0.26 -26.09 3.82
C PRO A 317 -0.77 -27.34 4.51
N VAL A 318 -1.73 -28.01 3.87
CA VAL A 318 -2.29 -29.27 4.36
C VAL A 318 -2.23 -30.37 3.30
N THR A 319 -2.07 -31.61 3.75
CA THR A 319 -2.17 -32.81 2.89
C THR A 319 -3.59 -32.96 2.33
N PRO A 320 -3.84 -33.85 1.36
CA PRO A 320 -5.20 -34.16 0.90
C PRO A 320 -6.16 -34.56 2.02
N GLU A 321 -5.64 -35.16 3.10
CA GLU A 321 -6.37 -35.58 4.30
C GLU A 321 -6.56 -34.44 5.33
N GLY A 322 -6.13 -33.22 5.01
CA GLY A 322 -6.37 -32.01 5.82
C GLY A 322 -5.40 -31.82 6.99
N LYS A 323 -4.36 -32.66 7.11
CA LYS A 323 -3.32 -32.50 8.15
C LYS A 323 -2.31 -31.44 7.74
N PRO A 324 -1.83 -30.57 8.64
CA PRO A 324 -0.69 -29.70 8.36
C PRO A 324 0.46 -30.49 7.79
N ILE A 325 1.02 -30.01 6.68
CA ILE A 325 2.24 -30.59 6.15
C ILE A 325 3.36 -30.18 7.11
N ALA A 326 4.00 -31.15 7.75
CA ALA A 326 5.08 -30.88 8.68
C ALA A 326 6.17 -30.06 7.98
N ASN A 327 6.66 -29.02 8.66
CA ASN A 327 7.68 -28.09 8.15
C ASN A 327 7.25 -27.28 6.91
N SER A 328 5.96 -27.00 6.71
CA SER A 328 5.44 -26.28 5.55
C SER A 328 4.89 -24.90 5.94
N TRP A 329 5.29 -23.87 5.21
CA TRP A 329 5.16 -22.49 5.67
C TRP A 329 3.88 -21.77 5.19
N LEU A 330 3.57 -20.60 5.76
CA LEU A 330 2.40 -19.77 5.44
C LEU A 330 2.38 -19.33 3.96
N PHE A 331 1.32 -19.63 3.22
CA PHE A 331 1.25 -19.25 1.80
C PHE A 331 0.93 -17.78 1.57
N TYR A 332 1.16 -17.31 0.34
CA TYR A 332 0.76 -15.98 -0.12
C TYR A 332 -0.77 -15.79 -0.18
N ALA A 333 -1.49 -16.78 -0.69
CA ALA A 333 -2.90 -16.63 -1.05
C ALA A 333 -3.76 -17.78 -0.54
N ILE A 334 -5.04 -17.48 -0.32
CA ILE A 334 -6.06 -18.44 0.05
C ILE A 334 -7.01 -18.69 -1.13
N ASN A 335 -7.30 -19.97 -1.36
CA ASN A 335 -8.43 -20.37 -2.17
C ASN A 335 -9.66 -20.40 -1.26
N VAL A 336 -10.52 -19.39 -1.40
CA VAL A 336 -11.71 -19.22 -0.55
C VAL A 336 -12.69 -20.38 -0.70
N GLU A 337 -12.91 -20.89 -1.91
CA GLU A 337 -13.80 -22.04 -2.16
C GLU A 337 -13.30 -23.30 -1.45
N LYS A 338 -11.98 -23.51 -1.45
CA LYS A 338 -11.33 -24.67 -0.83
C LYS A 338 -10.92 -24.44 0.63
N LYS A 339 -11.15 -23.24 1.17
CA LYS A 339 -10.82 -22.82 2.54
C LYS A 339 -9.39 -23.23 2.95
N ARG A 340 -8.43 -23.04 2.04
CA ARG A 340 -7.03 -23.43 2.24
C ARG A 340 -6.08 -22.53 1.48
N GLY A 341 -4.92 -22.28 2.05
CA GLY A 341 -3.84 -21.60 1.37
C GLY A 341 -3.23 -22.42 0.23
N TYR A 342 -2.55 -21.73 -0.70
CA TYR A 342 -1.87 -22.34 -1.83
C TYR A 342 -0.65 -21.54 -2.30
N PHE A 343 0.35 -22.23 -2.87
CA PHE A 343 1.50 -21.60 -3.52
C PHE A 343 1.19 -21.15 -4.96
N LEU A 344 1.83 -20.07 -5.42
CA LEU A 344 1.81 -19.69 -6.82
C LEU A 344 2.55 -20.75 -7.65
N GLN A 345 1.81 -21.48 -8.49
CA GLN A 345 2.32 -22.63 -9.27
C GLN A 345 3.32 -22.26 -10.39
N ARG A 346 3.40 -20.99 -10.80
CA ARG A 346 4.24 -20.56 -11.94
C ARG A 346 5.30 -19.53 -11.58
N GLU A 347 5.33 -19.08 -10.33
CA GLU A 347 6.15 -17.93 -9.89
C GLU A 347 6.85 -18.25 -8.56
N TYR A 348 7.63 -19.33 -8.55
CA TYR A 348 8.22 -19.88 -7.33
C TYR A 348 9.11 -18.88 -6.56
N TRP A 349 9.86 -18.05 -7.29
CA TRP A 349 10.62 -16.93 -6.73
C TRP A 349 9.75 -15.91 -5.97
N LYS A 350 8.50 -15.68 -6.40
CA LYS A 350 7.58 -14.78 -5.69
C LYS A 350 7.10 -15.36 -4.36
N ASN A 351 6.84 -16.67 -4.29
CA ASN A 351 6.46 -17.31 -3.03
C ASN A 351 7.52 -17.07 -1.94
N CYS A 352 8.80 -17.14 -2.32
CA CYS A 352 9.91 -16.83 -1.44
C CYS A 352 10.01 -15.36 -1.01
N SER A 353 9.82 -14.43 -1.96
CA SER A 353 9.84 -13.00 -1.64
C SER A 353 8.69 -12.62 -0.71
N TYR A 354 7.50 -13.18 -0.95
CA TYR A 354 6.38 -13.04 -0.01
C TYR A 354 6.73 -13.66 1.35
N HIS A 355 7.49 -14.75 1.35
CA HIS A 355 7.90 -15.37 2.60
C HIS A 355 8.70 -14.49 3.53
N ILE A 356 9.83 -14.03 3.00
CA ILE A 356 10.73 -13.16 3.74
C ILE A 356 9.97 -11.91 4.16
N LYS A 357 9.09 -11.40 3.29
CA LYS A 357 8.26 -10.23 3.59
C LYS A 357 7.31 -10.47 4.77
N ASP A 358 6.61 -11.60 4.83
CA ASP A 358 5.67 -11.91 5.92
C ASP A 358 6.40 -12.13 7.25
N MET A 359 7.55 -12.82 7.23
CA MET A 359 8.41 -12.96 8.42
C MET A 359 8.88 -11.61 8.95
N LEU A 360 9.31 -10.72 8.05
CA LEU A 360 9.73 -9.37 8.42
C LEU A 360 8.56 -8.52 8.94
N HIS A 361 7.36 -8.71 8.39
CA HIS A 361 6.16 -8.05 8.91
C HIS A 361 5.78 -8.57 10.29
N LEU A 362 5.70 -9.89 10.48
CA LEU A 362 5.40 -10.50 11.79
C LEU A 362 6.42 -10.08 12.84
N TYR A 363 7.72 -10.15 12.54
CA TYR A 363 8.78 -9.64 13.41
C TYR A 363 8.56 -8.17 13.80
N ALA A 364 8.30 -7.30 12.81
CA ALA A 364 8.09 -5.89 13.07
C ALA A 364 6.85 -5.66 13.94
N ILE A 365 5.74 -6.33 13.64
CA ILE A 365 4.50 -6.24 14.41
C ILE A 365 4.74 -6.67 15.85
N LEU A 366 5.32 -7.85 16.10
CA LEU A 366 5.52 -8.37 17.45
C LEU A 366 6.48 -7.50 18.26
N LYS A 367 7.53 -6.99 17.61
CA LYS A 367 8.46 -6.04 18.24
C LYS A 367 7.81 -4.71 18.60
N GLU A 368 6.93 -4.21 17.74
CA GLU A 368 6.27 -2.90 17.89
C GLU A 368 4.99 -3.00 18.76
N ALA A 369 4.36 -4.18 18.87
CA ALA A 369 3.14 -4.40 19.63
C ALA A 369 3.37 -4.29 21.15
N GLY A 370 4.57 -4.65 21.65
CA GLY A 370 4.89 -4.57 23.07
C GLY A 370 3.85 -5.28 23.97
N SER A 371 3.45 -4.64 25.07
CA SER A 371 2.36 -5.12 25.96
C SER A 371 0.96 -4.70 25.51
N LEU A 372 0.82 -4.04 24.35
CA LEU A 372 -0.44 -3.45 23.89
C LEU A 372 -1.38 -4.46 23.22
N ALA A 373 -0.91 -5.67 22.92
CA ALA A 373 -1.70 -6.73 22.30
C ALA A 373 -1.50 -8.08 23.01
N ASP A 374 -2.55 -8.89 23.08
CA ASP A 374 -2.46 -10.28 23.53
C ASP A 374 -1.74 -11.12 22.46
N THR A 375 -0.56 -11.62 22.78
CA THR A 375 0.26 -12.45 21.88
C THR A 375 0.09 -13.94 22.13
N SER A 376 -0.74 -14.36 23.08
CA SER A 376 -0.86 -15.77 23.48
C SER A 376 -1.30 -16.69 22.35
N GLY A 377 -2.13 -16.22 21.40
CA GLY A 377 -2.51 -16.97 20.21
C GLY A 377 -1.35 -17.27 19.23
N PHE A 378 -0.21 -16.59 19.39
CA PHE A 378 1.01 -16.83 18.61
C PHE A 378 2.01 -17.72 19.36
N THR A 379 2.08 -17.60 20.68
CA THR A 379 3.11 -18.20 21.53
C THR A 379 2.66 -19.46 22.29
N LEU A 380 1.36 -19.68 22.47
CA LEU A 380 0.87 -20.89 23.14
C LEU A 380 0.87 -22.11 22.21
N PRO A 381 1.21 -23.30 22.73
CA PRO A 381 1.11 -24.57 22.00
C PRO A 381 -0.28 -24.84 21.41
N SER A 382 -0.30 -25.38 20.20
CA SER A 382 -1.51 -25.83 19.51
C SER A 382 -1.46 -27.32 19.20
N ASP A 383 -2.52 -28.06 19.57
CA ASP A 383 -2.66 -29.47 19.19
C ASP A 383 -2.66 -29.67 17.68
N TYR A 384 -3.22 -28.71 16.93
CA TYR A 384 -3.18 -28.69 15.47
C TYR A 384 -1.75 -28.72 14.92
N LEU A 385 -0.81 -28.10 15.64
CA LEU A 385 0.60 -28.02 15.27
C LEU A 385 1.46 -29.04 16.04
N GLY A 386 0.85 -30.08 16.62
CA GLY A 386 1.55 -31.12 17.35
C GLY A 386 2.20 -30.63 18.65
N GLY A 387 1.57 -29.69 19.35
CA GLY A 387 2.07 -29.12 20.60
C GLY A 387 3.11 -28.02 20.44
N LYS A 388 3.32 -27.52 19.21
CA LYS A 388 4.14 -26.32 18.95
C LYS A 388 3.29 -25.07 18.98
N SER A 389 3.88 -23.95 19.36
CA SER A 389 3.29 -22.64 19.11
C SER A 389 3.30 -22.31 17.60
N LEU A 390 2.51 -21.33 17.20
CA LEU A 390 2.46 -20.89 15.81
C LEU A 390 3.78 -20.24 15.38
N LEU A 391 4.43 -19.47 16.25
CA LEU A 391 5.74 -18.88 15.98
C LEU A 391 6.83 -19.94 15.90
N ASP A 392 6.88 -20.90 16.83
CA ASP A 392 7.85 -22.00 16.77
C ASP A 392 7.70 -22.79 15.48
N TYR A 393 6.47 -23.12 15.10
CA TYR A 393 6.20 -23.83 13.86
C TYR A 393 6.73 -23.08 12.62
N ILE A 394 6.48 -21.77 12.55
CA ILE A 394 6.95 -20.90 11.46
C ILE A 394 8.48 -20.82 11.43
N VAL A 395 9.10 -20.58 12.59
CA VAL A 395 10.55 -20.37 12.69
C VAL A 395 11.33 -21.67 12.48
N ASP A 396 10.89 -22.79 13.06
CA ASP A 396 11.50 -24.10 12.86
C ASP A 396 11.48 -24.50 11.39
N THR A 397 10.35 -24.25 10.72
CA THR A 397 10.21 -24.49 9.28
C THR A 397 11.22 -23.67 8.47
N TYR A 398 11.33 -22.37 8.76
CA TYR A 398 12.29 -21.49 8.07
C TYR A 398 13.74 -21.93 8.32
N THR A 399 14.07 -22.28 9.56
CA THR A 399 15.40 -22.73 9.98
C THR A 399 15.78 -24.04 9.31
N ALA A 400 14.89 -25.05 9.36
CA ALA A 400 15.11 -26.33 8.70
C ALA A 400 15.38 -26.16 7.20
N LYS A 401 14.76 -25.15 6.57
CA LYS A 401 15.01 -24.84 5.17
C LYS A 401 16.35 -24.13 4.93
N LEU A 402 16.76 -23.23 5.82
CA LEU A 402 18.09 -22.61 5.79
C LEU A 402 19.22 -23.64 5.95
N ASP A 403 19.03 -24.61 6.85
CA ASP A 403 20.06 -25.60 7.20
C ASP A 403 20.09 -26.79 6.22
N SER A 404 19.07 -26.93 5.36
CA SER A 404 19.03 -27.98 4.34
C SER A 404 20.14 -27.80 3.30
N PRO A 405 20.81 -28.88 2.85
CA PRO A 405 21.80 -28.82 1.77
C PRO A 405 21.27 -28.21 0.47
N GLU A 406 19.96 -28.32 0.23
CA GLU A 406 19.25 -27.73 -0.90
C GLU A 406 18.99 -26.22 -0.74
N GLY A 407 19.11 -25.70 0.48
CA GLY A 407 18.88 -24.30 0.85
C GLY A 407 17.44 -23.81 0.63
N LEU A 408 17.23 -22.49 0.74
CA LEU A 408 15.94 -21.83 0.46
C LEU A 408 15.48 -22.00 -1.01
N PHE A 409 16.40 -22.36 -1.92
CA PHE A 409 16.27 -22.12 -3.36
C PHE A 409 15.88 -23.35 -4.21
N LYS A 410 15.68 -24.51 -3.58
CA LYS A 410 15.25 -25.74 -4.27
C LYS A 410 14.05 -26.41 -3.60
N GLU A 411 13.29 -27.15 -4.39
CA GLU A 411 12.29 -28.07 -3.86
C GLU A 411 12.98 -29.13 -2.98
N SER A 412 12.44 -29.42 -1.80
CA SER A 412 12.95 -30.47 -0.93
C SER A 412 12.41 -31.83 -1.41
N PRO A 413 13.28 -32.80 -1.75
CA PRO A 413 12.88 -34.12 -2.23
C PRO A 413 12.57 -35.14 -1.12
N THR A 414 12.79 -34.81 0.16
CA THR A 414 12.80 -35.76 1.30
C THR A 414 11.46 -35.92 2.03
N GLN A 415 10.32 -35.53 1.44
CA GLN A 415 9.00 -35.78 2.03
C GLN A 415 8.13 -36.70 1.17
N PRO A 416 7.33 -37.60 1.79
CA PRO A 416 6.39 -38.42 1.04
C PRO A 416 5.35 -37.50 0.38
N ASN A 417 5.24 -37.59 -0.94
CA ASN A 417 4.24 -36.95 -1.81
C ASN A 417 4.54 -35.55 -2.41
N GLY A 418 5.77 -35.04 -2.36
CA GLY A 418 6.23 -33.95 -3.25
C GLY A 418 5.43 -32.63 -3.20
N ASN A 419 6.01 -31.62 -2.55
CA ASN A 419 6.26 -30.27 -3.09
C ASN A 419 6.65 -29.31 -1.95
N TYR A 420 7.90 -28.85 -1.98
CA TYR A 420 8.30 -27.55 -1.42
C TYR A 420 8.62 -26.66 -2.60
N LEU A 421 8.04 -25.47 -2.72
CA LEU A 421 8.40 -24.54 -3.79
C LEU A 421 8.80 -23.22 -3.14
N GLY A 422 10.07 -22.83 -2.99
CA GLY A 422 11.24 -23.03 -3.85
C GLY A 422 11.65 -21.64 -4.35
N CYS A 423 12.54 -20.94 -3.63
CA CYS A 423 13.02 -19.62 -4.07
C CYS A 423 13.84 -19.78 -5.36
N LEU A 424 13.31 -19.42 -6.54
CA LEU A 424 14.18 -19.22 -7.71
C LEU A 424 14.77 -17.80 -7.70
N GLU A 425 15.92 -17.62 -8.35
CA GLU A 425 16.73 -16.39 -8.33
C GLU A 425 15.92 -15.11 -8.54
N GLY A 426 16.01 -14.19 -7.58
CA GLY A 426 15.34 -12.88 -7.66
C GLY A 426 15.36 -12.08 -6.36
N TYR A 427 15.40 -12.76 -5.21
CA TYR A 427 15.70 -12.16 -3.91
C TYR A 427 17.09 -12.61 -3.46
N LYS A 428 18.02 -11.66 -3.31
CA LYS A 428 19.45 -12.00 -3.16
C LYS A 428 19.83 -12.48 -1.75
N GLN A 429 18.96 -12.33 -0.72
CA GLN A 429 19.34 -12.61 0.67
C GLN A 429 18.18 -13.15 1.54
N PRO A 430 18.47 -14.11 2.45
CA PRO A 430 17.53 -14.60 3.47
C PRO A 430 17.15 -13.50 4.48
N ALA A 431 16.09 -13.73 5.27
CA ALA A 431 15.85 -12.93 6.47
C ALA A 431 17.09 -12.96 7.39
N PRO A 432 17.50 -11.82 7.99
CA PRO A 432 18.66 -11.76 8.86
C PRO A 432 18.56 -12.74 10.04
N LYS A 433 19.68 -13.32 10.47
CA LYS A 433 19.73 -14.23 11.65
C LYS A 433 19.09 -13.62 12.89
N SER A 434 19.29 -12.32 13.12
CA SER A 434 18.70 -11.59 14.24
C SER A 434 17.16 -11.58 14.24
N VAL A 435 16.52 -11.63 13.07
CA VAL A 435 15.06 -11.73 12.96
C VAL A 435 14.60 -13.12 13.42
N VAL A 436 15.30 -14.17 12.97
CA VAL A 436 15.01 -15.56 13.35
C VAL A 436 15.21 -15.75 14.85
N GLU A 437 16.34 -15.31 15.39
CA GLU A 437 16.68 -15.42 16.82
C GLU A 437 15.66 -14.69 17.69
N TYR A 438 15.23 -13.48 17.31
CA TYR A 438 14.21 -12.77 18.07
C TYR A 438 12.88 -13.51 18.09
N LEU A 439 12.40 -14.00 16.94
CA LEU A 439 11.13 -14.71 16.87
C LEU A 439 11.11 -16.04 17.66
N ARG A 440 12.27 -16.66 17.93
CA ARG A 440 12.36 -17.83 18.83
C ARG A 440 12.32 -17.47 20.32
N ASN A 441 12.75 -16.25 20.65
CA ASN A 441 12.91 -15.79 22.02
C ASN A 441 11.73 -14.90 22.46
N PHE A 442 10.78 -14.66 21.55
CA PHE A 442 9.52 -13.98 21.78
C PHE A 442 8.48 -15.00 22.23
#